data_AF-A0A1F9I871-F1
#
_entry.id   AF-A0A1F9I871-F1
#
_cell.length_a   1.000
_cell.length_b   1.000
_cell.length_c   1.000
_cell.angle_alpha   90.00
_cell.angle_beta   90.00
_cell.angle_gamma   90.00
#
_symmetry.space_group_name_H-M   'P 1'
#
loop_
_entity.id
_entity.type
_entity.pdbx_description
1 polymer ?
#
loop_
_entity_poly.entity_id
_entity_poly.type
_entity_poly.pdbx_seq_one_letter_code
_entity_poly.pdbx_strand_id
1 'polypeptide(L)'
;MMESVAARSLSSYERMRSGIIHMGFGNILSENTEWARGKNLPGGHFHIHLNFATFEIETRDGRKVKLIDKGRLTILDDPGVRRIAARYGDPDELLREDWIPALPGINAPGNYEKDFAQDPVAWVKQEQRKAYSYIIDFKPYP
;
A
#
# COMPACT_ATOMS: atom_id res chain seq x y z
N MET A 1 8.13 -13.06 -26.62
CA MET A 1 8.29 -13.51 -25.22
C MET A 1 7.31 -12.67 -24.41
N MET A 2 6.12 -13.22 -24.17
CA MET A 2 5.01 -12.52 -23.51
C MET A 2 5.31 -12.55 -22.01
N GLU A 3 5.56 -11.39 -21.40
CA GLU A 3 5.58 -11.29 -19.95
C GLU A 3 4.23 -11.78 -19.45
N SER A 4 4.22 -12.88 -18.69
CA SER A 4 3.05 -13.21 -17.92
C SER A 4 2.84 -12.05 -16.97
N VAL A 5 1.72 -11.34 -17.12
CA VAL A 5 1.19 -10.50 -16.05
C VAL A 5 0.79 -11.49 -14.96
N ALA A 6 1.79 -11.92 -14.18
CA ALA A 6 1.60 -12.79 -13.04
C ALA A 6 0.53 -12.11 -12.20
N ALA A 7 -0.60 -12.78 -12.00
CA ALA A 7 -1.69 -12.30 -11.18
C ALA A 7 -1.11 -11.85 -9.84
N ARG A 8 -0.90 -10.54 -9.68
CA ARG A 8 -0.33 -9.98 -8.47
C ARG A 8 -1.37 -10.26 -7.39
N SER A 9 -0.99 -11.10 -6.43
CA SER A 9 -1.89 -11.44 -5.33
C SER A 9 -2.35 -10.16 -4.64
N LEU A 10 -3.57 -10.16 -4.12
CA LEU A 10 -4.21 -9.00 -3.49
C LEU A 10 -3.31 -8.29 -2.44
N SER A 11 -2.41 -9.03 -1.78
CA SER A 11 -1.41 -8.49 -0.84
C SER A 11 -0.40 -7.52 -1.47
N SER A 12 -0.24 -7.53 -2.79
CA SER A 12 0.68 -6.65 -3.52
C SER A 12 0.08 -5.28 -3.88
N TYR A 13 -1.24 -5.06 -3.74
CA TYR A 13 -1.83 -3.77 -4.05
C TYR A 13 -1.66 -2.75 -2.92
N GLU A 14 -1.71 -3.21 -1.66
CA GLU A 14 -1.43 -2.36 -0.50
C GLU A 14 -0.09 -1.63 -0.60
N ARG A 15 0.97 -2.35 -0.98
CA ARG A 15 2.33 -1.79 -1.13
C ARG A 15 2.49 -0.81 -2.29
N MET A 16 1.50 -0.68 -3.17
CA MET A 16 1.59 0.21 -4.35
C MET A 16 1.00 1.59 -4.11
N ARG A 17 0.22 1.76 -3.05
CA ARG A 17 -0.32 3.07 -2.70
C ARG A 17 0.79 4.00 -2.20
N SER A 18 0.77 5.25 -2.63
CA SER A 18 1.68 6.29 -2.14
C SER A 18 1.63 6.40 -0.62
N GLY A 19 2.71 6.87 0.03
CA GLY A 19 2.71 7.15 1.46
C GLY A 19 2.62 5.93 2.39
N ILE A 20 2.68 4.70 1.86
CA ILE A 20 2.83 3.48 2.63
C ILE A 20 4.31 3.24 2.95
N ILE A 21 4.61 2.93 4.22
CA ILE A 21 5.91 2.37 4.59
C ILE A 21 5.81 0.85 4.56
N HIS A 22 6.54 0.24 3.62
CA HIS A 22 6.61 -1.20 3.44
C HIS A 22 7.89 -1.75 4.08
N MET A 23 7.75 -2.68 5.01
CA MET A 23 8.86 -3.35 5.66
C MET A 23 8.82 -4.85 5.36
N GLY A 24 9.87 -5.37 4.71
CA GLY A 24 10.06 -6.79 4.49
C GLY A 24 11.06 -7.38 5.48
N PHE A 25 10.70 -8.51 6.07
CA PHE A 25 11.56 -9.24 7.00
C PHE A 25 11.73 -10.69 6.54
N GLY A 26 12.95 -11.19 6.66
CA GLY A 26 13.29 -12.56 6.31
C GLY A 26 13.94 -12.68 4.93
N ASN A 27 13.83 -13.86 4.34
CA ASN A 27 14.56 -14.22 3.15
C ASN A 27 13.63 -14.33 1.93
N ILE A 28 13.81 -13.42 0.98
CA ILE A 28 12.92 -13.28 -0.19
C ILE A 28 13.16 -14.35 -1.27
N LEU A 29 14.31 -15.02 -1.26
CA LEU A 29 14.69 -15.99 -2.29
C LEU A 29 14.14 -17.38 -1.96
N SER A 30 13.51 -18.01 -2.95
CA SER A 30 12.94 -19.36 -2.83
C SER A 30 13.99 -20.39 -2.45
N GLU A 31 15.20 -20.27 -3.01
CA GLU A 31 16.32 -21.18 -2.78
C GLU A 31 16.74 -21.20 -1.30
N ASN A 32 16.71 -20.03 -0.66
CA ASN A 32 17.05 -19.91 0.75
C ASN A 32 15.95 -20.46 1.66
N THR A 33 14.69 -20.34 1.25
CA THR A 33 13.55 -20.93 1.95
C THR A 33 13.61 -22.47 1.89
N GLU A 34 13.92 -23.03 0.72
CA GLU A 34 14.08 -24.47 0.54
C GLU A 34 15.29 -25.02 1.33
N TRP A 35 16.42 -24.31 1.29
CA TRP A 35 17.59 -24.65 2.09
C TRP A 35 17.28 -24.68 3.60
N ALA A 36 16.60 -23.65 4.12
CA ALA A 36 16.21 -23.58 5.53
C ALA A 36 15.29 -24.75 5.92
N ARG A 37 14.29 -25.05 5.08
CA ARG A 37 13.39 -26.19 5.27
C ARG A 37 14.15 -27.51 5.30
N GLY A 38 15.09 -27.73 4.39
CA GLY A 38 15.92 -28.95 4.34
C GLY A 38 16.83 -29.12 5.57
N LYS A 39 17.10 -28.03 6.31
CA LYS A 39 17.89 -28.02 7.54
C LYS A 39 17.05 -27.93 8.83
N ASN A 40 15.72 -27.98 8.71
CA ASN A 40 14.79 -27.77 9.83
C ASN A 40 15.05 -26.42 10.57
N LEU A 41 15.38 -25.38 9.81
CA LEU A 41 15.58 -24.01 10.30
C LEU A 41 14.36 -23.14 10.01
N PRO A 42 14.09 -22.10 10.82
CA PRO A 42 13.11 -21.08 10.48
C PRO A 42 13.47 -20.42 9.14
N GLY A 43 12.50 -20.33 8.25
CA GLY A 43 12.62 -19.66 6.97
C GLY A 43 11.35 -18.89 6.63
N GLY A 44 11.39 -18.09 5.58
CA GLY A 44 10.27 -17.31 5.09
C GLY A 44 10.55 -15.82 4.99
N HIS A 45 9.56 -15.13 4.43
CA HIS A 45 9.57 -13.69 4.20
C HIS A 45 8.17 -13.15 4.47
N PHE A 46 8.07 -12.10 5.26
CA PHE A 46 6.79 -11.45 5.54
C PHE A 46 6.91 -9.94 5.39
N HIS A 47 5.77 -9.31 5.13
CA HIS A 47 5.67 -7.87 4.94
C HIS A 47 4.80 -7.25 6.03
N ILE A 48 5.19 -6.07 6.49
CA ILE A 48 4.39 -5.19 7.32
C ILE A 48 4.16 -3.89 6.53
N HIS A 49 2.90 -3.51 6.37
CA HIS A 49 2.51 -2.26 5.72
C HIS A 49 1.99 -1.27 6.77
N LEU A 50 2.68 -0.14 6.94
CA LEU A 50 2.20 0.93 7.81
C LEU A 50 1.29 1.87 7.03
N ASN A 51 -0.02 1.59 7.08
CA ASN A 51 -1.03 2.30 6.32
C ASN A 51 -1.28 3.75 6.77
N PHE A 52 -0.99 4.06 8.03
CA PHE A 52 -1.29 5.36 8.65
C PHE A 52 -0.06 6.01 9.30
N ALA A 53 1.13 5.67 8.82
CA ALA A 53 2.36 6.23 9.38
C ALA A 53 2.41 7.75 9.19
N THR A 54 3.04 8.44 10.15
CA THR A 54 3.55 9.80 9.96
C THR A 54 5.06 9.73 9.95
N PHE A 55 5.69 10.27 8.91
CA PHE A 55 7.14 10.25 8.75
C PHE A 55 7.66 11.65 8.46
N GLU A 56 8.52 12.13 9.35
CA GLU A 56 9.19 13.42 9.27
C GLU A 56 10.68 13.21 9.09
N ILE A 57 11.28 13.96 8.17
CA ILE A 57 12.74 14.03 7.99
C ILE A 57 13.24 15.40 8.42
N GLU A 58 14.51 15.45 8.80
CA GLU A 58 15.25 16.70 8.92
C GLU A 58 16.17 16.83 7.70
N THR A 59 16.05 17.94 6.97
CA THR A 59 16.94 18.25 5.85
C THR A 59 18.26 18.79 6.36
N ARG A 60 19.30 18.79 5.52
CA ARG A 60 20.67 19.21 5.92
C ARG A 60 20.74 20.65 6.47
N ASP A 61 19.82 21.52 6.09
CA ASP A 61 19.66 22.89 6.56
C ASP A 61 18.81 23.01 7.85
N GLY A 62 18.45 21.89 8.49
CA GLY A 62 17.72 21.84 9.75
C GLY A 62 16.21 22.00 9.63
N ARG A 63 15.64 22.07 8.42
CA ARG A 63 14.18 22.11 8.27
C ARG A 63 13.58 20.73 8.51
N LYS A 64 12.47 20.71 9.23
CA LYS A 64 11.63 19.53 9.40
C LYS A 64 10.62 19.46 8.27
N VAL A 65 10.60 18.34 7.56
CA VAL A 65 9.69 18.09 6.45
C VAL A 65 8.90 16.82 6.75
N LYS A 66 7.60 16.98 6.94
CA LYS A 66 6.68 15.85 7.03
C LYS A 66 6.47 15.28 5.63
N LEU A 67 7.10 14.14 5.33
CA LEU A 67 6.96 13.46 4.03
C LEU A 67 5.66 12.67 3.92
N ILE A 68 5.24 12.05 5.03
CA ILE A 68 4.01 11.27 5.11
C ILE A 68 3.23 11.78 6.32
N ASP A 69 1.95 12.09 6.16
CA ASP A 69 1.04 12.48 7.24
C ASP A 69 -0.13 11.51 7.33
N LYS A 70 -0.17 10.66 8.37
CA LYS A 70 -1.25 9.68 8.58
C LYS A 70 -1.53 8.82 7.34
N GLY A 71 -0.46 8.41 6.65
CA GLY A 71 -0.50 7.68 5.39
C GLY A 71 -0.47 8.56 4.14
N ARG A 72 -0.91 9.82 4.16
CA ARG A 72 -0.91 10.67 2.95
C ARG A 72 0.50 11.13 2.58
N LEU A 73 0.89 10.93 1.32
CA LEU A 73 2.15 11.46 0.78
C LEU A 73 2.02 12.98 0.54
N THR A 74 2.66 13.79 1.38
CA THR A 74 2.40 15.24 1.46
C THR A 74 2.79 16.03 0.22
N ILE A 75 3.71 15.49 -0.61
CA ILE A 75 4.10 16.13 -1.87
C ILE A 75 2.93 16.21 -2.88
N LEU A 76 1.89 15.39 -2.72
CA LEU A 76 0.67 15.44 -3.53
C LEU A 76 -0.18 16.68 -3.22
N ASP A 77 0.01 17.30 -2.06
CA ASP A 77 -0.66 18.53 -1.64
C ASP A 77 0.16 19.79 -1.94
N ASP A 78 1.41 19.64 -2.38
CA ASP A 78 2.29 20.78 -2.63
C ASP A 78 1.70 21.70 -3.71
N PRO A 79 1.59 23.03 -3.46
CA PRO A 79 1.01 23.95 -4.43
C PRO A 79 1.75 23.98 -5.77
N GLY A 80 3.07 23.74 -5.77
CA GLY A 80 3.86 23.65 -7.00
C GLY A 80 3.52 22.41 -7.82
N VAL A 81 3.45 21.25 -7.17
CA VAL A 81 3.03 19.98 -7.79
C VAL A 81 1.60 20.08 -8.31
N ARG A 82 0.67 20.61 -7.50
CA ARG A 82 -0.73 20.82 -7.91
C ARG A 82 -0.85 21.79 -9.09
N ARG A 83 -0.06 22.88 -9.13
CA ARG A 83 0.00 23.78 -10.31
C ARG A 83 0.50 23.06 -11.57
N ILE A 84 1.46 22.15 -11.43
CA ILE A 84 1.94 21.35 -12.56
C ILE A 84 0.85 20.40 -13.04
N ALA A 85 0.19 19.69 -12.12
CA ALA A 85 -0.91 18.76 -12.43
C ALA A 85 -2.08 19.47 -13.13
N ALA A 86 -2.40 20.71 -12.72
CA ALA A 86 -3.46 21.53 -13.32
C ALA A 86 -3.27 21.81 -14.82
N ARG A 87 -2.04 21.64 -15.34
CA ARG A 87 -1.78 21.76 -16.79
C ARG A 87 -2.22 20.53 -17.58
N TYR A 88 -2.52 19.42 -16.92
CA TYR A 88 -2.81 18.12 -17.51
C TYR A 88 -4.22 17.58 -17.15
N GLY A 89 -4.94 18.23 -16.24
CA GLY A 89 -6.27 17.82 -15.79
C GLY A 89 -6.61 18.41 -14.43
N ASP A 90 -7.68 17.91 -13.81
CA ASP A 90 -8.05 18.29 -12.44
C ASP A 90 -7.01 17.73 -11.43
N PRO A 91 -6.28 18.58 -10.69
CA PRO A 91 -5.34 18.12 -9.67
C PRO A 91 -5.98 17.23 -8.61
N ASP A 92 -7.27 17.42 -8.30
CA ASP A 92 -7.98 16.65 -7.30
C ASP A 92 -8.31 15.24 -7.77
N GLU A 93 -8.37 15.01 -9.09
CA GLU A 93 -8.47 13.67 -9.65
C GLU A 93 -7.07 13.06 -9.84
N LEU A 94 -6.14 13.81 -10.43
CA LEU A 94 -4.81 13.31 -10.81
C LEU A 94 -3.91 12.96 -9.62
N LEU A 95 -4.06 13.65 -8.49
CA LEU A 95 -3.21 13.48 -7.30
C LEU A 95 -3.96 12.80 -6.15
N ARG A 96 -5.14 12.25 -6.43
CA ARG A 96 -5.90 11.46 -5.47
C ARG A 96 -5.22 10.11 -5.24
N GLU A 97 -5.34 9.62 -4.02
CA GLU A 97 -4.95 8.26 -3.69
C GLU A 97 -6.16 7.35 -3.94
N ASP A 98 -6.02 6.36 -4.83
CA ASP A 98 -7.12 5.46 -5.23
C ASP A 98 -7.74 4.69 -4.07
N TRP A 99 -6.94 4.48 -3.02
CA TRP A 99 -7.35 3.75 -1.85
C TRP A 99 -6.72 4.33 -0.60
N ILE A 100 -7.54 4.51 0.42
CA ILE A 100 -7.12 4.73 1.81
C ILE A 100 -7.78 3.60 2.59
N PRO A 101 -7.01 2.72 3.27
CA PRO A 101 -7.61 1.60 3.96
C PRO A 101 -8.67 2.08 4.95
N ALA A 102 -9.92 1.67 4.76
CA ALA A 102 -10.96 1.92 5.72
C ALA A 102 -10.81 0.91 6.85
N LEU A 103 -10.67 1.39 8.08
CA LEU A 103 -10.67 0.60 9.30
C LEU A 103 -11.88 1.05 10.15
N PRO A 104 -12.93 0.22 10.24
CA PRO A 104 -14.09 0.48 11.09
C PRO A 104 -13.69 0.85 12.51
N GLY A 105 -14.27 1.93 13.04
CA GLY A 105 -13.99 2.42 14.39
C GLY A 105 -12.65 3.13 14.57
N ILE A 106 -11.84 3.26 13.51
CA ILE A 106 -10.58 4.02 13.52
C ILE A 106 -10.69 5.25 12.61
N ASN A 107 -10.79 5.04 11.29
CA ASN A 107 -10.90 6.11 10.29
C ASN A 107 -12.14 5.98 9.39
N ALA A 108 -12.99 4.97 9.65
CA ALA A 108 -14.27 4.76 9.00
C ALA A 108 -15.37 4.45 10.04
N PRO A 109 -16.65 4.73 9.75
CA PRO A 109 -17.76 4.34 10.62
C PRO A 109 -17.77 2.83 10.90
N GLY A 110 -18.17 2.44 12.12
CA GLY A 110 -18.25 1.05 12.57
C GLY A 110 -17.51 0.81 13.89
N ASN A 111 -17.23 -0.45 14.20
CA ASN A 111 -16.57 -0.90 15.42
C ASN A 111 -15.38 -1.81 15.08
N TYR A 112 -14.19 -1.42 15.53
CA TYR A 112 -12.96 -2.15 15.23
C TYR A 112 -13.02 -3.63 15.66
N GLU A 113 -13.42 -3.90 16.90
CA GLU A 113 -13.41 -5.25 17.48
C GLU A 113 -14.40 -6.20 16.80
N LYS A 114 -15.56 -5.67 16.39
CA LYS A 114 -16.65 -6.45 15.80
C LYS A 114 -16.56 -6.56 14.28
N ASP A 115 -16.22 -5.46 13.62
CA ASP A 115 -16.34 -5.34 12.17
C ASP A 115 -15.00 -5.56 11.44
N PHE A 116 -13.87 -5.47 12.12
CA PHE A 116 -12.53 -5.66 11.53
C PHE A 116 -11.71 -6.76 12.21
N ALA A 117 -11.55 -6.72 13.54
CA ALA A 117 -10.61 -7.57 14.27
C ALA A 117 -10.93 -9.07 14.19
N GLN A 118 -12.21 -9.44 13.97
CA GLN A 118 -12.64 -10.83 13.83
C GLN A 118 -12.11 -11.50 12.56
N ASP A 119 -12.05 -10.76 11.44
CA ASP A 119 -11.53 -11.25 10.16
C ASP A 119 -10.98 -10.08 9.31
N PRO A 120 -9.76 -9.61 9.63
CA PRO A 120 -9.17 -8.47 8.93
C PRO A 120 -8.86 -8.78 7.47
N VAL A 121 -8.65 -10.06 7.13
CA VAL A 121 -8.31 -10.48 5.76
C VAL A 121 -9.53 -10.35 4.84
N ALA A 122 -10.71 -10.78 5.29
CA ALA A 122 -11.94 -10.62 4.51
C ALA A 122 -12.25 -9.15 4.24
N TRP A 123 -12.14 -8.30 5.27
CA TRP A 123 -12.38 -6.86 5.15
C TRP A 123 -11.43 -6.20 4.15
N VAL A 124 -10.13 -6.40 4.31
CA VAL A 124 -9.10 -5.84 3.41
C VAL A 124 -9.34 -6.27 1.96
N LYS A 125 -9.66 -7.54 1.72
CA LYS A 125 -9.96 -8.04 0.36
C LYS A 125 -11.19 -7.34 -0.24
N GLN A 126 -12.22 -7.09 0.56
CA GLN A 126 -13.41 -6.37 0.12
C GLN A 126 -13.08 -4.93 -0.28
N GLU A 127 -12.31 -4.22 0.55
CA GLU A 127 -11.87 -2.85 0.28
C GLU A 127 -10.99 -2.76 -0.96
N GLN A 128 -10.03 -3.66 -1.10
CA GLN A 128 -9.16 -3.72 -2.28
C GLN A 128 -9.94 -4.02 -3.55
N ARG A 129 -10.96 -4.89 -3.51
CA ARG A 129 -11.84 -5.12 -4.67
C ARG A 129 -12.60 -3.86 -5.06
N LYS A 130 -13.09 -3.07 -4.10
CA LYS A 130 -13.76 -1.80 -4.41
C LYS A 130 -12.81 -0.82 -5.09
N ALA A 131 -11.60 -0.68 -4.54
CA ALA A 131 -10.63 0.30 -5.03
C ALA A 131 -9.94 -0.10 -6.34
N TYR A 132 -9.70 -1.39 -6.55
CA TYR A 132 -8.88 -1.90 -7.66
C TYR A 132 -9.61 -2.91 -8.54
N SER A 133 -10.95 -2.97 -8.53
CA SER A 133 -11.74 -3.89 -9.39
C SER A 133 -11.31 -3.82 -10.85
N TYR A 134 -11.04 -2.61 -11.36
CA TYR A 134 -10.58 -2.40 -12.73
C TYR A 134 -9.21 -3.06 -13.06
N ILE A 135 -8.39 -3.38 -12.05
CA ILE A 135 -7.13 -4.12 -12.19
C ILE A 135 -7.31 -5.60 -11.83
N ILE A 136 -8.07 -5.88 -10.76
CA ILE A 136 -8.27 -7.23 -10.21
C ILE A 136 -9.14 -8.08 -11.15
N ASP A 137 -10.14 -7.48 -11.78
CA ASP A 137 -11.07 -8.15 -12.70
C ASP A 137 -10.63 -8.06 -14.17
N PHE A 138 -9.41 -7.55 -14.42
CA PHE A 138 -8.84 -7.48 -15.76
C PHE A 138 -8.58 -8.90 -16.29
N LYS A 139 -9.56 -9.46 -17.01
CA LYS A 139 -9.32 -10.60 -17.90
C LYS A 139 -8.42 -10.12 -19.03
N PRO A 140 -7.30 -10.78 -19.34
CA PRO A 140 -6.60 -10.50 -20.57
C PRO A 140 -7.60 -10.67 -21.72
N TYR A 141 -7.64 -9.69 -22.61
CA TYR A 141 -8.38 -9.79 -23.87
C TYR A 141 -7.95 -11.10 -24.58
N PRO A 142 -8.87 -11.84 -25.23
CA PRO A 142 -8.60 -13.15 -25.83
C PRO A 142 -7.38 -13.17 -26.75
#